data_AF-A0A3N0GF99-F1
#
_entry.id   AF-A0A3N0GF99-F1
#
_cell.length_a   1.000
_cell.length_b   1.000
_cell.length_c   1.000
_cell.angle_alpha   90.00
_cell.angle_beta   90.00
_cell.angle_gamma   90.00
#
_symmetry.space_group_name_H-M   'P 1'
#
loop_
_entity.id
_entity.type
_entity.pdbx_description
1 polymer ?
#
loop_
_entity_poly.entity_id
_entity_poly.type
_entity_poly.pdbx_seq_one_letter_code
_entity_poly.pdbx_strand_id
1 'polypeptide(L)'
;MAERLGARPRPTGMPVRVLGTLLVLPLLLAACGDVGGSGAGSSASPSASTWACRASATPVSVTRADLDGDGSLDEVSFTPASGNCPASLDSSVQGLRAGLVLDWDLAPAGAPATAVRVPGRSGDLVLLLEEHPRGGFQAHLYGFAEGRLGELTVHDQPVFPFVATDVLSHPIAATCVDGGFEVTEGRAHEPIGVVPAWDVFRTTYRVDGNAVTKGVTTEVADNVLDRDFRVTYPELVRNALFENCRVGPQ
;
A
#
# COMPACT_ATOMS: atom_id res chain seq x y z
N MET A 1 -2.83 -46.97 43.85
CA MET A 1 -3.17 -48.03 42.87
C MET A 1 -2.65 -47.56 41.53
N ALA A 2 -1.70 -48.31 40.99
CA ALA A 2 -0.99 -48.01 39.77
C ALA A 2 -1.67 -48.73 38.61
N GLU A 3 -1.92 -48.03 37.50
CA GLU A 3 -2.05 -48.69 36.21
C GLU A 3 -1.26 -47.89 35.18
N ARG A 4 -0.39 -48.64 34.51
CA ARG A 4 0.70 -48.20 33.64
C ARG A 4 0.44 -48.89 32.30
N LEU A 5 0.82 -48.19 31.24
CA LEU A 5 1.20 -48.69 29.91
C LEU A 5 0.08 -48.96 28.89
N GLY A 6 0.23 -48.29 27.75
CA GLY A 6 -0.48 -48.60 26.52
C GLY A 6 -0.08 -47.74 25.32
N ALA A 7 1.22 -47.50 25.09
CA ALA A 7 1.69 -46.91 23.82
C ALA A 7 1.71 -47.98 22.72
N ARG A 8 1.10 -47.69 21.57
CA ARG A 8 1.29 -48.44 20.32
C ARG A 8 1.77 -47.51 19.21
N PRO A 9 3.01 -47.66 18.71
CA PRO A 9 3.42 -47.04 17.46
C PRO A 9 2.89 -47.85 16.28
N ARG A 10 2.37 -47.17 15.25
CA ARG A 10 2.15 -47.76 13.93
C ARG A 10 3.18 -47.19 12.95
N PRO A 11 4.07 -48.03 12.40
CA PRO A 11 4.89 -47.69 11.25
C PRO A 11 4.25 -48.27 9.99
N THR A 12 4.05 -47.44 8.96
CA THR A 12 4.05 -47.93 7.57
C THR A 12 4.45 -46.77 6.67
N GLY A 13 5.70 -46.82 6.20
CA GLY A 13 6.13 -46.03 5.06
C GLY A 13 5.51 -46.58 3.77
N MET A 14 5.33 -45.69 2.80
CA MET A 14 5.24 -46.08 1.40
C MET A 14 6.13 -45.14 0.57
N PRO A 15 7.20 -45.65 -0.06
CA PRO A 15 7.93 -44.90 -1.06
C PRO A 15 7.14 -44.93 -2.38
N VAL A 16 6.47 -43.84 -2.71
CA VAL A 16 5.85 -43.67 -4.04
C VAL A 16 6.93 -43.15 -4.99
N ARG A 17 7.62 -44.08 -5.66
CA ARG A 17 8.32 -43.80 -6.91
C ARG A 17 7.29 -43.84 -8.04
N VAL A 18 6.88 -42.68 -8.53
CA VAL A 18 6.23 -42.58 -9.84
C VAL A 18 7.25 -42.02 -10.81
N LEU A 19 7.87 -42.94 -11.54
CA LEU A 19 8.60 -42.71 -12.78
C LEU A 19 7.55 -42.77 -13.89
N GLY A 20 7.29 -41.68 -14.59
CA GLY A 20 6.18 -41.64 -15.55
C GLY A 20 6.21 -40.46 -16.51
N THR A 21 7.12 -40.56 -17.48
CA THR A 21 6.90 -40.21 -18.90
C THR A 21 6.53 -38.77 -19.27
N LEU A 22 7.50 -38.12 -19.92
CA LEU A 22 7.32 -36.99 -20.85
C LEU A 22 6.12 -37.21 -21.79
N LEU A 23 5.25 -36.21 -21.86
CA LEU A 23 4.42 -35.96 -23.03
C LEU A 23 4.33 -34.44 -23.23
N VAL A 24 5.24 -33.95 -24.08
CA VAL A 24 5.24 -32.57 -24.57
C VAL A 24 4.16 -32.47 -25.65
N LEU A 25 3.03 -31.86 -25.29
CA LEU A 25 2.00 -31.43 -26.24
C LEU A 25 2.15 -29.91 -26.43
N PRO A 26 2.42 -29.40 -27.65
CA PRO A 26 2.30 -27.97 -27.92
C PRO A 26 0.83 -27.64 -28.17
N LEU A 27 0.09 -27.26 -27.13
CA LEU A 27 -1.19 -26.59 -27.30
C LEU A 27 -0.93 -25.10 -27.56
N LEU A 28 -1.04 -24.72 -28.83
CA LEU A 28 -1.23 -23.34 -29.26
C LEU A 28 -2.61 -22.87 -28.78
N LEU A 29 -2.67 -22.32 -27.57
CA LEU A 29 -3.81 -21.53 -27.10
C LEU A 29 -3.54 -20.07 -27.45
N ALA A 30 -4.15 -19.63 -28.56
CA ALA A 30 -4.42 -18.23 -28.82
C ALA A 30 -5.48 -17.76 -27.81
N ALA A 31 -5.04 -17.36 -26.62
CA ALA A 31 -5.86 -16.64 -25.67
C ALA A 31 -5.77 -15.14 -26.01
N CYS A 32 -6.71 -14.66 -26.81
CA CYS A 32 -7.14 -13.27 -26.75
C CYS A 32 -7.93 -13.12 -25.45
N GLY A 33 -7.26 -12.65 -24.40
CA GLY A 33 -7.90 -12.15 -23.19
C GLY A 33 -7.42 -10.73 -22.97
N ASP A 34 -8.34 -9.79 -23.08
CA ASP A 34 -8.14 -8.37 -22.73
C ASP A 34 -7.61 -8.28 -21.29
N VAL A 35 -6.30 -8.14 -21.17
CA VAL A 35 -5.68 -7.56 -19.98
C VAL A 35 -5.96 -6.07 -20.05
N GLY A 36 -6.98 -5.64 -19.31
CA GLY A 36 -7.11 -4.25 -18.88
C GLY A 36 -5.83 -3.87 -18.15
N GLY A 37 -4.88 -3.32 -18.90
CA GLY A 37 -3.63 -2.83 -18.37
C GLY A 37 -3.91 -1.56 -17.59
N SER A 38 -4.06 -1.69 -16.28
CA SER A 38 -3.73 -0.61 -15.36
C SER A 38 -2.27 -0.28 -15.61
N GLY A 39 -2.05 0.85 -16.28
CA GLY A 39 -0.74 1.28 -16.70
C GLY A 39 0.13 1.47 -15.48
N ALA A 40 1.14 0.60 -15.33
CA ALA A 40 2.20 0.82 -14.37
C ALA A 40 2.75 2.24 -14.58
N GLY A 41 2.75 3.05 -13.52
CA GLY A 41 3.49 4.30 -13.44
C GLY A 41 4.96 4.04 -13.77
N SER A 42 5.30 4.09 -15.05
CA SER A 42 6.67 3.91 -15.52
C SER A 42 7.51 4.99 -14.86
N SER A 43 8.51 4.57 -14.10
CA SER A 43 9.57 5.44 -13.58
C SER A 43 10.47 5.94 -14.73
N ALA A 44 9.89 6.32 -15.87
CA ALA A 44 10.59 6.96 -16.95
C ALA A 44 10.96 8.38 -16.51
N SER A 45 12.18 8.80 -16.81
CA SER A 45 12.55 10.20 -16.67
C SER A 45 11.51 11.07 -17.39
N PRO A 46 10.98 12.11 -16.74
CA PRO A 46 9.92 12.91 -17.33
C PRO A 46 10.36 13.46 -18.69
N SER A 47 9.50 13.26 -19.69
CA SER A 47 9.74 13.77 -21.04
C SER A 47 9.77 15.31 -21.03
N ALA A 48 10.35 15.94 -22.05
CA ALA A 48 10.40 17.40 -22.16
C ALA A 48 9.00 18.06 -22.11
N SER A 49 7.96 17.39 -22.61
CA SER A 49 6.57 17.85 -22.51
C SER A 49 6.02 17.75 -21.08
N THR A 50 6.43 16.73 -20.32
CA THR A 50 6.10 16.61 -18.89
C THR A 50 6.69 17.78 -18.08
N TRP A 51 7.92 18.18 -18.39
CA TRP A 51 8.55 19.33 -17.73
C TRP A 51 7.87 20.66 -18.06
N ALA A 52 7.40 20.83 -19.31
CA ALA A 52 6.65 22.02 -19.70
C ALA A 52 5.34 22.16 -18.90
N CYS A 53 4.64 21.05 -18.67
CA CYS A 53 3.45 21.01 -17.82
C CYS A 53 3.72 21.45 -16.37
N ARG A 54 4.81 20.95 -15.78
CA ARG A 54 5.21 21.28 -14.41
C ARG A 54 5.54 22.76 -14.23
N ALA A 55 6.16 23.39 -15.24
CA ALA A 55 6.55 24.80 -15.16
C ALA A 55 5.35 25.77 -15.16
N SER A 56 4.21 25.37 -15.73
CA SER A 56 3.03 26.22 -15.87
C SER A 56 1.93 25.98 -14.84
N ALA A 57 2.04 24.94 -14.02
CA ALA A 57 0.98 24.50 -13.13
C ALA A 57 1.18 25.01 -11.70
N THR A 58 0.07 25.34 -11.03
CA THR A 58 0.08 25.78 -9.64
C THR A 58 -0.07 24.56 -8.74
N PRO A 59 0.89 24.29 -7.82
CA PRO A 59 0.72 23.24 -6.84
C PRO A 59 -0.49 23.51 -5.96
N VAL A 60 -1.28 22.46 -5.69
CA VAL A 60 -2.46 22.56 -4.80
C VAL A 60 -2.21 21.98 -3.42
N SER A 61 -1.12 21.22 -3.26
CA SER A 61 -0.64 20.77 -1.96
C SER A 61 0.88 20.85 -1.91
N VAL A 62 1.39 21.38 -0.80
CA VAL A 62 2.83 21.38 -0.50
C VAL A 62 2.99 20.83 0.91
N THR A 63 3.92 19.91 1.06
CA THR A 63 4.36 19.41 2.35
C THR A 63 5.87 19.49 2.47
N ARG A 64 6.35 19.28 3.68
CA ARG A 64 7.77 19.27 4.00
C ARG A 64 8.10 17.98 4.71
N ALA A 65 9.08 17.25 4.19
CA ALA A 65 9.50 15.95 4.69
C ALA A 65 11.03 15.88 4.59
N ASP A 66 11.71 15.29 5.57
CA ASP A 66 13.14 15.02 5.48
C ASP A 66 13.33 13.77 4.60
N LEU A 67 13.30 13.91 3.28
CA LEU A 67 13.15 12.76 2.37
C LEU A 67 14.41 11.91 2.27
N ASP A 68 15.59 12.50 2.45
CA ASP A 68 16.87 11.80 2.40
C ASP A 68 17.46 11.44 3.78
N GLY A 69 16.86 11.94 4.86
CA GLY A 69 17.28 11.65 6.23
C GLY A 69 18.47 12.48 6.68
N ASP A 70 18.78 13.60 6.01
CA ASP A 70 19.86 14.51 6.42
C ASP A 70 19.47 15.43 7.59
N GLY A 71 18.20 15.41 8.00
CA GLY A 71 17.65 16.20 9.09
C GLY A 71 17.09 17.57 8.66
N SER A 72 17.26 17.94 7.39
CA SER A 72 16.66 19.12 6.77
C SER A 72 15.32 18.75 6.14
N LEU A 73 14.42 19.72 6.05
CA LEU A 73 13.12 19.49 5.42
C LEU A 73 13.19 19.79 3.92
N ASP A 74 12.81 18.82 3.11
CA ASP A 74 12.65 18.95 1.66
C ASP A 74 11.24 19.37 1.30
N GLU A 75 11.12 20.21 0.27
CA GLU A 75 9.83 20.59 -0.28
C GLU A 75 9.28 19.47 -1.16
N VAL A 76 8.01 19.12 -0.96
CA VAL A 76 7.27 18.19 -1.81
C VAL A 76 5.97 18.85 -2.24
N SER A 77 5.75 18.93 -3.55
CA SER A 77 4.61 19.63 -4.14
C SER A 77 3.81 18.70 -5.05
N PHE A 78 2.50 18.65 -4.82
CA PHE A 78 1.56 17.96 -5.69
C PHE A 78 0.87 18.95 -6.63
N THR A 79 0.82 18.57 -7.89
CA THR A 79 0.18 19.31 -8.96
C THR A 79 -0.89 18.42 -9.61
N PRO A 80 -2.18 18.83 -9.63
CA PRO A 80 -3.24 18.02 -10.21
C PRO A 80 -3.16 18.04 -11.74
N ALA A 81 -3.79 17.03 -12.36
CA ALA A 81 -3.94 17.01 -13.81
C ALA A 81 -4.71 18.25 -14.30
N SER A 82 -4.27 18.84 -15.40
CA SER A 82 -4.94 19.98 -16.03
C SER A 82 -4.76 19.99 -17.55
N GLY A 83 -5.86 20.02 -18.30
CA GLY A 83 -5.81 19.96 -19.76
C GLY A 83 -5.09 18.70 -20.26
N ASN A 84 -3.95 18.87 -20.93
CA ASN A 84 -3.10 17.77 -21.41
C ASN A 84 -1.95 17.41 -20.45
N CYS A 85 -1.93 18.00 -19.26
CA CYS A 85 -0.89 17.77 -18.27
C CYS A 85 -1.37 16.75 -17.24
N PRO A 86 -0.65 15.63 -17.05
CA PRO A 86 -1.00 14.65 -16.04
C PRO A 86 -0.72 15.20 -14.63
N ALA A 87 -1.31 14.57 -13.62
CA ALA A 87 -0.96 14.85 -12.24
C ALA A 87 0.52 14.52 -11.98
N SER A 88 1.13 15.24 -11.04
CA SER A 88 2.54 15.04 -10.70
C SER A 88 2.86 15.35 -9.26
N LEU A 89 3.88 14.67 -8.76
CA LEU A 89 4.51 14.92 -7.47
C LEU A 89 5.95 15.34 -7.72
N ASP A 90 6.35 16.49 -7.22
CA ASP A 90 7.69 17.03 -7.35
C ASP A 90 8.33 17.21 -5.96
N SER A 91 9.65 17.10 -5.92
CA SER A 91 10.45 17.25 -4.72
C SER A 91 11.76 17.98 -5.02
N SER A 92 12.30 18.67 -4.03
CA SER A 92 13.62 19.29 -4.09
C SER A 92 14.46 18.86 -2.91
N VAL A 93 15.34 17.88 -3.13
CA VAL A 93 16.20 17.27 -2.11
C VAL A 93 17.63 17.74 -2.32
N GLN A 94 18.20 18.49 -1.38
CA GLN A 94 19.55 19.07 -1.50
C GLN A 94 19.81 19.80 -2.84
N GLY A 95 18.78 20.45 -3.40
CA GLY A 95 18.84 21.14 -4.69
C GLY A 95 18.69 20.23 -5.92
N LEU A 96 18.64 18.90 -5.74
CA LEU A 96 18.23 17.96 -6.78
C LEU A 96 16.70 17.97 -6.89
N ARG A 97 16.20 18.28 -8.09
CA ARG A 97 14.78 18.15 -8.41
C ARG A 97 14.46 16.75 -8.90
N ALA A 98 13.57 16.08 -8.21
CA ALA A 98 12.99 14.82 -8.66
C ALA A 98 11.47 14.97 -8.73
N GLY A 99 10.85 14.33 -9.71
CA GLY A 99 9.40 14.27 -9.71
C GLY A 99 8.85 13.12 -10.52
N LEU A 100 7.66 12.71 -10.14
CA LEU A 100 6.92 11.56 -10.62
C LEU A 100 5.67 12.02 -11.37
N VAL A 101 5.36 11.37 -12.48
CA VAL A 101 4.04 11.49 -13.11
C VAL A 101 3.14 10.48 -12.45
N LEU A 102 1.97 10.92 -12.04
CA LEU A 102 0.96 10.08 -11.41
C LEU A 102 0.01 9.58 -12.50
N ASP A 103 -0.34 8.31 -12.42
CA ASP A 103 -1.23 7.61 -13.36
C ASP A 103 -2.71 7.75 -13.00
N TRP A 104 -3.02 8.47 -11.92
CA TRP A 104 -4.35 8.81 -11.49
C TRP A 104 -4.74 10.25 -11.87
N ASP A 105 -5.98 10.41 -12.33
CA ASP A 105 -6.52 11.67 -12.85
C ASP A 105 -7.20 12.53 -11.77
N LEU A 106 -7.39 11.97 -10.57
CA LEU A 106 -8.17 12.62 -9.53
C LEU A 106 -7.32 13.59 -8.71
N ALA A 107 -7.98 14.60 -8.14
CA ALA A 107 -7.32 15.47 -7.18
C ALA A 107 -7.18 14.74 -5.85
N PRO A 108 -6.11 15.02 -5.07
CA PRO A 108 -6.06 14.59 -3.69
C PRO A 108 -7.30 15.12 -2.99
N ALA A 109 -7.82 14.30 -2.09
CA ALA A 109 -8.72 14.72 -1.03
C ALA A 109 -8.28 16.06 -0.46
N GLY A 110 -9.17 16.87 0.11
CA GLY A 110 -8.81 18.14 0.79
C GLY A 110 -7.77 18.04 1.94
N ALA A 111 -7.06 16.92 2.10
CA ALA A 111 -5.90 16.73 2.94
C ALA A 111 -4.57 16.99 2.18
N PRO A 112 -3.65 17.78 2.76
CA PRO A 112 -2.32 17.94 2.20
C PRO A 112 -1.54 16.63 2.23
N ALA A 113 -0.56 16.51 1.33
CA ALA A 113 0.49 15.51 1.45
C ALA A 113 1.02 15.47 2.90
N THR A 114 1.08 14.29 3.49
CA THR A 114 1.44 14.12 4.91
C THR A 114 2.80 13.43 5.02
N ALA A 115 3.74 14.05 5.72
CA ALA A 115 5.02 13.42 6.01
C ALA A 115 4.87 12.32 7.08
N VAL A 116 5.49 11.16 6.85
CA VAL A 116 5.42 9.96 7.69
C VAL A 116 6.83 9.53 8.04
N ARG A 117 7.18 9.60 9.33
CA ARG A 117 8.51 9.22 9.82
C ARG A 117 8.52 7.78 10.30
N VAL A 118 9.01 6.87 9.45
CA VAL A 118 9.12 5.45 9.78
C VAL A 118 10.34 5.23 10.69
N PRO A 119 10.18 4.72 11.93
CA PRO A 119 11.32 4.39 12.78
C PRO A 119 12.26 3.41 12.09
N GLY A 120 13.58 3.57 12.26
CA GLY A 120 14.57 2.67 11.67
C GLY A 120 14.84 2.86 10.17
N ARG A 121 14.21 3.84 9.52
CA ARG A 121 14.48 4.25 8.14
C ARG A 121 15.25 5.58 8.11
N SER A 122 16.14 5.74 7.12
CA SER A 122 16.66 7.05 6.70
C SER A 122 15.66 7.74 5.77
N GLY A 123 15.19 8.91 6.18
CA GLY A 123 14.25 9.71 5.42
C GLY A 123 12.78 9.37 5.67
N ASP A 124 11.96 10.41 5.60
CA ASP A 124 10.52 10.39 5.72
C ASP A 124 9.88 9.86 4.43
N LEU A 125 8.66 9.35 4.58
CA LEU A 125 7.74 9.05 3.49
C LEU A 125 6.72 10.18 3.32
N VAL A 126 6.09 10.24 2.16
CA VAL A 126 4.96 11.14 1.90
C VAL A 126 3.72 10.33 1.58
N LEU A 127 2.67 10.53 2.37
CA LEU A 127 1.33 9.99 2.17
C LEU A 127 0.48 10.99 1.39
N LEU A 128 -0.09 10.53 0.27
CA LEU A 128 -1.16 11.22 -0.45
C LEU A 128 -2.43 10.36 -0.42
N LEU A 129 -3.58 11.02 -0.33
CA LEU A 129 -4.89 10.37 -0.42
C LEU A 129 -5.59 10.83 -1.68
N GLU A 130 -5.78 9.92 -2.62
CA GLU A 130 -6.64 10.10 -3.78
C GLU A 130 -8.10 9.89 -3.35
N GLU A 131 -8.97 10.87 -3.58
CA GLU A 131 -10.41 10.78 -3.26
C GLU A 131 -11.22 10.50 -4.54
N HIS A 132 -12.12 9.51 -4.48
CA HIS A 132 -12.94 9.16 -5.63
C HIS A 132 -14.29 9.89 -5.62
N PRO A 133 -14.76 10.49 -6.75
CA PRO A 133 -16.02 11.25 -6.80
C PRO A 133 -17.29 10.48 -6.39
N ARG A 134 -17.21 9.15 -6.36
CA ARG A 134 -18.30 8.23 -5.96
C ARG A 134 -18.21 7.81 -4.49
N GLY A 135 -17.31 8.40 -3.72
CA GLY A 135 -16.97 7.92 -2.38
C GLY A 135 -15.80 6.94 -2.43
N GLY A 136 -15.09 6.87 -1.32
CA GLY A 136 -13.86 6.12 -1.19
C GLY A 136 -12.59 6.91 -1.44
N PHE A 137 -11.48 6.28 -1.12
CA PHE A 137 -10.14 6.83 -1.32
C PHE A 137 -9.12 5.72 -1.60
N GLN A 138 -8.00 6.09 -2.18
CA GLN A 138 -6.80 5.27 -2.24
C GLN A 138 -5.63 6.02 -1.60
N ALA A 139 -4.86 5.31 -0.77
CA ALA A 139 -3.67 5.86 -0.15
C ALA A 139 -2.43 5.51 -0.96
N HIS A 140 -1.59 6.50 -1.21
CA HIS A 140 -0.32 6.33 -1.92
C HIS A 140 0.82 6.80 -1.04
N LEU A 141 1.87 5.98 -0.95
CA LEU A 141 3.10 6.34 -0.22
C LEU A 141 4.22 6.56 -1.22
N TYR A 142 4.95 7.65 -1.02
CA TYR A 142 6.09 8.02 -1.84
C TYR A 142 7.34 8.13 -0.97
N GLY A 143 8.45 7.64 -1.49
CA GLY A 143 9.75 7.75 -0.88
C GLY A 143 10.77 8.36 -1.83
N PHE A 144 11.88 8.80 -1.26
CA PHE A 144 13.05 9.21 -2.01
C PHE A 144 14.21 8.25 -1.74
N ALA A 145 14.80 7.72 -2.81
CA ALA A 145 15.97 6.87 -2.74
C ALA A 145 16.77 6.99 -4.04
N GLU A 146 18.10 6.91 -3.94
CA GLU A 146 18.98 6.92 -5.11
C GLU A 146 18.78 8.15 -6.03
N GLY A 147 18.44 9.31 -5.44
CA GLY A 147 18.18 10.54 -6.18
C GLY A 147 16.83 10.57 -6.89
N ARG A 148 15.90 9.67 -6.55
CA ARG A 148 14.62 9.50 -7.24
C ARG A 148 13.45 9.44 -6.27
N LEU A 149 12.41 10.18 -6.62
CA LEU A 149 11.08 10.03 -6.03
C LEU A 149 10.37 8.82 -6.68
N GLY A 150 9.73 7.98 -5.87
CA GLY A 150 9.01 6.81 -6.35
C GLY A 150 7.86 6.42 -5.42
N GLU A 151 6.81 5.85 -6.02
CA GLU A 151 5.73 5.23 -5.25
C GLU A 151 6.19 3.90 -4.67
N LEU A 152 5.81 3.66 -3.42
CA LEU A 152 6.00 2.38 -2.75
C LEU A 152 4.97 1.38 -3.29
N THR A 153 5.46 0.36 -3.99
CA THR A 153 4.63 -0.67 -4.61
C THR A 153 5.08 -2.08 -4.20
N VAL A 154 4.15 -3.03 -4.29
CA VAL A 154 4.43 -4.47 -4.18
C VAL A 154 3.89 -5.14 -5.44
N HIS A 155 4.78 -5.78 -6.21
CA HIS A 155 4.44 -6.35 -7.52
C HIS A 155 3.77 -5.33 -8.45
N ASP A 156 4.35 -4.13 -8.53
CA ASP A 156 3.86 -3.01 -9.36
C ASP A 156 2.45 -2.51 -9.01
N GLN A 157 1.94 -2.85 -7.83
CA GLN A 157 0.67 -2.34 -7.31
C GLN A 157 0.92 -1.44 -6.09
N PRO A 158 0.15 -0.34 -5.92
CA PRO A 158 0.20 0.45 -4.69
C PRO A 158 0.02 -0.43 -3.46
N VAL A 159 0.76 -0.11 -2.39
CA VAL A 159 0.68 -0.92 -1.15
C VAL A 159 -0.72 -0.93 -0.55
N PHE A 160 -1.47 0.17 -0.67
CA PHE A 160 -2.83 0.25 -0.16
C PHE A 160 -3.87 -0.03 -1.25
N PRO A 161 -4.87 -0.87 -0.93
CA PRO A 161 -6.01 -1.04 -1.82
C PRO A 161 -6.87 0.22 -1.83
N PHE A 162 -7.72 0.32 -2.85
CA PHE A 162 -8.83 1.27 -2.84
C PHE A 162 -9.84 0.89 -1.74
N VAL A 163 -10.30 1.89 -0.99
CA VAL A 163 -11.31 1.75 0.07
C VAL A 163 -12.57 2.47 -0.36
N ALA A 164 -13.63 1.74 -0.67
CA ALA A 164 -14.94 2.35 -0.94
C ALA A 164 -15.62 2.70 0.39
N THR A 165 -15.89 3.98 0.65
CA THR A 165 -16.51 4.45 1.90
C THR A 165 -18.04 4.55 1.83
N ASP A 166 -18.60 4.46 0.62
CA ASP A 166 -20.04 4.47 0.35
C ASP A 166 -20.70 3.11 0.58
N VAL A 167 -19.89 2.05 0.60
CA VAL A 167 -20.27 0.69 0.98
C VAL A 167 -19.47 0.24 2.20
N LEU A 168 -20.01 -0.66 3.01
CA LEU A 168 -19.28 -1.30 4.10
C LEU A 168 -18.23 -2.25 3.51
N SER A 169 -17.13 -1.71 2.99
CA SER A 169 -16.08 -2.52 2.38
C SER A 169 -14.71 -2.13 2.91
N HIS A 170 -14.02 -3.12 3.44
CA HIS A 170 -12.58 -3.13 3.63
C HIS A 170 -11.99 -1.89 4.36
N PRO A 171 -12.43 -1.57 5.59
CA PRO A 171 -11.76 -0.53 6.38
C PRO A 171 -10.30 -0.90 6.59
N ILE A 172 -9.41 0.09 6.51
CA ILE A 172 -7.96 -0.10 6.64
C ILE A 172 -7.37 0.83 7.69
N ALA A 173 -6.32 0.40 8.36
CA ALA A 173 -5.50 1.26 9.21
C ALA A 173 -4.03 0.93 8.97
N ALA A 174 -3.15 1.91 9.15
CA ALA A 174 -1.72 1.74 9.00
C ALA A 174 -0.99 2.32 10.19
N THR A 175 0.03 1.62 10.68
CA THR A 175 0.88 2.11 11.78
C THR A 175 2.34 1.89 11.44
N CYS A 176 3.21 2.85 11.75
CA CYS A 176 4.64 2.64 11.59
C CYS A 176 5.17 1.64 12.62
N VAL A 177 6.10 0.81 12.17
CA VAL A 177 6.95 -0.06 13.00
C VAL A 177 8.41 0.12 12.59
N ASP A 178 9.33 -0.50 13.31
CA ASP A 178 10.76 -0.41 13.00
C ASP A 178 11.08 -0.98 11.59
N GLY A 179 11.63 -0.12 10.73
CA GLY A 179 11.98 -0.39 9.34
C GLY A 179 10.77 -0.54 8.39
N GLY A 180 9.57 -0.11 8.77
CA GLY A 180 8.41 -0.19 7.88
C GLY A 180 7.08 0.13 8.54
N PHE A 181 6.03 -0.60 8.17
CA PHE A 181 4.68 -0.37 8.68
C PHE A 181 3.82 -1.62 8.68
N GLU A 182 2.78 -1.63 9.49
CA GLU A 182 1.75 -2.66 9.51
C GLU A 182 0.44 -2.09 8.97
N VAL A 183 -0.17 -2.81 8.03
CA VAL A 183 -1.52 -2.52 7.54
C VAL A 183 -2.47 -3.51 8.18
N THR A 184 -3.48 -3.01 8.88
CA THR A 184 -4.59 -3.79 9.41
C THR A 184 -5.81 -3.56 8.52
N GLU A 185 -6.49 -4.62 8.14
CA GLU A 185 -7.66 -4.61 7.27
C GLU A 185 -8.81 -5.33 7.97
N GLY A 186 -10.00 -4.72 7.99
CA GLY A 186 -11.23 -5.44 8.33
C GLY A 186 -11.88 -5.99 7.05
N ARG A 187 -12.31 -7.25 7.06
CA ARG A 187 -13.08 -7.87 5.96
C ARG A 187 -14.40 -8.36 6.51
N ALA A 188 -15.46 -8.29 5.72
CA ALA A 188 -16.72 -8.88 6.13
C ALA A 188 -16.52 -10.40 6.29
N HIS A 189 -16.96 -10.96 7.41
CA HIS A 189 -16.83 -12.39 7.68
C HIS A 189 -17.64 -13.20 6.68
N GLU A 190 -17.03 -14.26 6.15
CA GLU A 190 -17.66 -15.18 5.21
C GLU A 190 -17.72 -16.61 5.77
N PRO A 191 -18.90 -17.28 5.74
CA PRO A 191 -20.16 -16.79 5.20
C PRO A 191 -20.82 -15.75 6.11
N ILE A 192 -21.59 -14.84 5.51
CA ILE A 192 -22.36 -13.84 6.26
C ILE A 192 -23.37 -14.57 7.16
N GLY A 193 -23.18 -14.43 8.48
CA GLY A 193 -24.12 -14.94 9.48
C GLY A 193 -25.40 -14.11 9.59
N VAL A 194 -26.25 -14.44 10.57
CA VAL A 194 -27.46 -13.65 10.87
C VAL A 194 -27.11 -12.23 11.33
N VAL A 195 -25.95 -12.08 11.98
CA VAL A 195 -25.41 -10.80 12.43
C VAL A 195 -24.13 -10.52 11.64
N PRO A 196 -23.96 -9.32 11.05
CA PRO A 196 -22.71 -8.94 10.39
C PRO A 196 -21.52 -9.02 11.36
N ALA A 197 -20.45 -9.60 10.87
CA ALA A 197 -19.20 -9.76 11.60
C ALA A 197 -18.01 -9.47 10.70
N TRP A 198 -16.84 -9.31 11.32
CA TRP A 198 -15.61 -8.88 10.68
C TRP A 198 -14.46 -9.83 11.02
N ASP A 199 -13.67 -10.14 10.01
CA ASP A 199 -12.38 -10.77 10.15
C ASP A 199 -11.31 -9.69 10.02
N VAL A 200 -10.30 -9.72 10.90
CA VAL A 200 -9.28 -8.68 10.95
C VAL A 200 -7.95 -9.31 10.57
N PHE A 201 -7.34 -8.77 9.52
CA PHE A 201 -6.04 -9.21 9.02
C PHE A 201 -5.00 -8.13 9.27
N ARG A 202 -3.77 -8.55 9.55
CA ARG A 202 -2.61 -7.66 9.67
C ARG A 202 -1.48 -8.14 8.78
N THR A 203 -0.96 -7.23 7.98
CA THR A 203 0.20 -7.49 7.11
C THR A 203 1.32 -6.52 7.46
N THR A 204 2.52 -7.04 7.71
CA THR A 204 3.73 -6.23 7.89
C THR A 204 4.39 -5.94 6.55
N TYR A 205 4.88 -4.72 6.36
CA TYR A 205 5.65 -4.29 5.21
C TYR A 205 6.99 -3.73 5.70
N ARG A 206 8.09 -4.16 5.07
CA ARG A 206 9.42 -3.58 5.27
C ARG A 206 9.75 -2.65 4.13
N VAL A 207 10.42 -1.56 4.45
CA VAL A 207 10.75 -0.52 3.47
C VAL A 207 12.26 -0.25 3.51
N ASP A 208 12.90 -0.40 2.35
CA ASP A 208 14.32 -0.11 2.16
C ASP A 208 14.48 0.81 0.95
N GLY A 209 14.80 2.08 1.20
CA GLY A 209 14.65 3.15 0.21
C GLY A 209 13.22 3.22 -0.33
N ASN A 210 13.05 2.94 -1.62
CA ASN A 210 11.73 2.87 -2.27
C ASN A 210 11.23 1.43 -2.47
N ALA A 211 12.04 0.41 -2.16
CA ALA A 211 11.64 -0.97 -2.27
C ALA A 211 10.77 -1.36 -1.06
N VAL A 212 9.65 -2.04 -1.34
CA VAL A 212 8.76 -2.58 -0.30
C VAL A 212 8.75 -4.09 -0.37
N THR A 213 8.99 -4.73 0.77
CA THR A 213 8.83 -6.18 0.93
C THR A 213 7.59 -6.45 1.76
N LYS A 214 6.61 -7.13 1.16
CA LYS A 214 5.43 -7.64 1.87
C LYS A 214 5.82 -8.84 2.73
N GLY A 215 5.55 -8.73 4.03
CA GLY A 215 5.71 -9.80 4.99
C GLY A 215 4.51 -10.73 5.04
N VAL A 216 4.38 -11.46 6.14
CA VAL A 216 3.27 -12.39 6.36
C VAL A 216 1.99 -11.61 6.68
N THR A 217 0.88 -12.02 6.07
CA THR A 217 -0.46 -11.62 6.50
C THR A 217 -0.96 -12.60 7.55
N THR A 218 -1.39 -12.09 8.70
CA THR A 218 -1.92 -12.87 9.83
C THR A 218 -3.34 -12.44 10.12
N GLU A 219 -4.22 -13.39 10.40
CA GLU A 219 -5.54 -13.11 10.95
C GLU A 219 -5.38 -12.86 12.46
N VAL A 220 -5.78 -11.68 12.92
CA VAL A 220 -5.63 -11.25 14.31
C VAL A 220 -6.93 -11.34 15.10
N ALA A 221 -8.07 -11.38 14.40
CA ALA A 221 -9.37 -11.71 14.98
C ALA A 221 -10.30 -12.27 13.90
N ASP A 222 -11.18 -13.17 14.32
CA ASP A 222 -12.17 -13.87 13.49
C ASP A 222 -13.57 -13.55 14.03
N ASN A 223 -14.53 -13.31 13.14
CA ASN A 223 -15.95 -13.21 13.46
C ASN A 223 -16.28 -12.18 14.56
N VAL A 224 -15.68 -10.99 14.47
CA VAL A 224 -15.93 -9.88 15.39
C VAL A 224 -17.25 -9.20 15.03
N LEU A 225 -18.26 -9.28 15.90
CA LEU A 225 -19.56 -8.63 15.66
C LEU A 225 -19.40 -7.13 15.41
N ASP A 226 -20.21 -6.55 14.51
CA ASP A 226 -20.06 -5.12 14.11
C ASP A 226 -20.02 -4.14 15.30
N ARG A 227 -20.84 -4.38 16.33
CA ARG A 227 -20.82 -3.56 17.55
C ARG A 227 -19.46 -3.61 18.26
N ASP A 228 -18.91 -4.80 18.41
CA ASP A 228 -17.64 -5.02 19.11
C ASP A 228 -16.46 -4.59 18.24
N PHE A 229 -16.57 -4.71 16.91
CA PHE A 229 -15.59 -4.25 15.95
C PHE A 229 -15.34 -2.75 16.10
N ARG A 230 -16.40 -1.93 16.20
CA ARG A 230 -16.28 -0.48 16.35
C ARG A 230 -15.62 -0.03 17.66
N VAL A 231 -15.73 -0.85 18.71
CA VAL A 231 -15.14 -0.58 20.02
C VAL A 231 -13.70 -1.08 20.08
N THR A 232 -13.43 -2.25 19.49
CA THR A 232 -12.14 -2.94 19.56
C THR A 232 -11.14 -2.41 18.54
N TYR A 233 -11.61 -2.01 17.36
CA TYR A 233 -10.80 -1.51 16.24
C TYR A 233 -11.27 -0.12 15.78
N PRO A 234 -11.28 0.89 16.67
CA PRO A 234 -11.77 2.23 16.33
C PRO A 234 -10.92 2.90 15.24
N GLU A 235 -9.66 2.51 15.08
CA GLU A 235 -8.75 2.94 14.02
C GLU A 235 -9.20 2.48 12.63
N LEU A 236 -9.72 1.25 12.49
CA LEU A 236 -10.27 0.75 11.23
C LEU A 236 -11.53 1.53 10.84
N VAL A 237 -12.42 1.81 11.81
CA VAL A 237 -13.64 2.60 11.57
C VAL A 237 -13.32 4.00 11.03
N ARG A 238 -12.21 4.60 11.46
CA ARG A 238 -11.78 5.94 11.02
C ARG A 238 -10.86 5.92 9.81
N ASN A 239 -10.50 4.74 9.30
CA ASN A 239 -9.44 4.56 8.33
C ASN A 239 -8.11 5.24 8.72
N ALA A 240 -7.66 5.02 9.96
CA ALA A 240 -6.51 5.73 10.52
C ALA A 240 -5.19 5.29 9.88
N LEU A 241 -4.61 6.18 9.08
CA LEU A 241 -3.32 5.94 8.43
C LEU A 241 -2.20 6.72 9.12
N PHE A 242 -1.22 5.99 9.67
CA PHE A 242 0.04 6.49 10.21
C PHE A 242 -0.07 7.45 11.40
N GLU A 243 -1.20 7.49 12.12
CA GLU A 243 -1.41 8.43 13.25
C GLU A 243 -0.27 8.42 14.30
N ASN A 244 0.42 7.28 14.48
CA ASN A 244 1.52 7.13 15.43
C ASN A 244 2.88 7.69 14.97
N CYS A 245 3.01 8.10 13.71
CA CYS A 245 4.28 8.52 13.11
C CYS A 245 4.14 9.65 12.09
N ARG A 246 2.99 10.33 12.06
CA ARG A 246 2.83 11.57 11.28
C ARG A 246 3.79 12.63 11.82
N VAL A 247 4.53 13.25 10.92
CA VAL A 247 5.26 14.48 11.23
C VAL A 247 4.22 15.60 11.14
N GLY A 248 3.90 16.24 12.26
CA GLY A 248 2.93 17.33 12.29
C GLY A 248 3.34 18.48 11.36
N PRO A 249 2.40 19.33 10.92
CA PRO A 249 2.75 20.54 10.19
C PRO A 249 3.67 21.39 11.08
N GLN A 250 4.90 21.65 10.60
CA GLN A 250 5.84 22.56 11.25
C GLN A 250 5.70 23.98 10.70
#